data_AF-A0A8D2FZB7-F1
#
_entry.id   AF-A0A8D2FZB7-F1
#
_cell.length_a   1.000
_cell.length_b   1.000
_cell.length_c   1.000
_cell.angle_alpha   90.00
_cell.angle_beta   90.00
_cell.angle_gamma   90.00
#
_symmetry.space_group_name_H-M   'P 1'
#
loop_
_entity.id
_entity.type
_entity.pdbx_description
1 polymer ?
#
loop_
_entity_poly.entity_id
_entity_poly.type
_entity_poly.pdbx_seq_one_letter_code
_entity_poly.pdbx_strand_id
1 'polypeptide(L)' 'SSLFLLLGSPGHPGDCHVAHAEQKLMDDPLNKTHYNNLIHPASSSSQLISIKTELSLAQCISW' A
#
# COMPACT_ATOMS: atom_id res chain seq x y z
N SER A 1 -4.47 1.52 14.46
CA SER A 1 -5.72 1.60 13.69
C SER A 1 -5.64 0.67 12.49
N SER A 2 -6.11 -0.56 12.64
CA SER A 2 -6.44 -1.43 11.52
C SER A 2 -7.96 -1.62 11.58
N LEU A 3 -8.68 -0.69 10.97
CA LEU A 3 -10.14 -0.62 10.95
C LEU A 3 -10.65 -0.52 9.51
N PHE A 4 -9.90 -1.06 8.54
CA PHE A 4 -10.22 -0.92 7.12
C PHE A 4 -11.26 -1.92 6.60
N LEU A 5 -11.76 -2.87 7.42
CA LEU A 5 -12.62 -3.94 6.91
C LEU A 5 -13.90 -4.24 7.74
N LEU A 6 -14.19 -3.56 8.85
CA LEU A 6 -15.31 -3.99 9.72
C LEU A 6 -16.61 -3.15 9.63
N LEU A 7 -16.66 -2.03 8.92
CA LEU A 7 -17.94 -1.31 8.76
C LEU A 7 -18.16 -0.89 7.31
N GLY A 8 -18.65 -1.83 6.49
CA GLY A 8 -19.55 -1.46 5.40
C GLY A 8 -20.82 -0.88 6.01
N SER A 9 -20.85 0.43 6.26
CA SER A 9 -22.03 1.15 6.73
C SER A 9 -23.02 1.31 5.56
N PRO A 10 -24.29 0.91 5.71
CA PRO A 10 -25.29 1.12 4.69
C PRO A 10 -25.81 2.55 4.81
N GLY A 11 -25.32 3.47 3.97
CA GLY A 11 -25.98 4.77 3.82
C GLY A 11 -25.11 5.99 3.53
N HIS A 12 -24.36 5.97 2.43
CA HIS A 12 -24.13 7.19 1.63
C HIS A 12 -23.79 6.77 0.18
N PRO A 13 -24.52 7.23 -0.85
CA PRO A 13 -24.25 6.88 -2.24
C PRO A 13 -22.83 7.24 -2.72
N GLY A 14 -22.15 8.17 -2.03
CA GLY A 14 -20.77 8.57 -2.32
C GLY A 14 -19.70 7.60 -1.81
N ASP A 15 -19.94 6.92 -0.69
CA ASP A 15 -18.92 6.09 -0.02
C ASP A 15 -18.70 4.76 -0.75
N CYS A 16 -19.76 4.18 -1.31
CA CYS A 16 -19.67 2.96 -2.13
C CYS A 16 -18.87 3.19 -3.42
N HIS A 17 -18.94 4.39 -4.00
CA HIS A 17 -18.20 4.73 -5.21
C HIS A 17 -16.70 4.92 -4.92
N VAL A 18 -16.36 5.56 -3.79
CA VAL A 18 -14.97 5.71 -3.35
C VAL A 18 -14.36 4.34 -3.01
N ALA A 19 -15.07 3.50 -2.25
CA ALA A 19 -14.61 2.14 -1.95
C ALA A 19 -14.43 1.29 -3.22
N HIS A 20 -15.31 1.45 -4.22
CA HIS A 20 -15.16 0.78 -5.51
C HIS A 20 -13.96 1.29 -6.30
N ALA A 21 -13.70 2.60 -6.28
CA ALA A 21 -12.55 3.20 -6.94
C ALA A 21 -11.23 2.80 -6.28
N GLU A 22 -11.15 2.78 -4.94
CA GLU A 22 -9.98 2.30 -4.19
C GLU A 22 -9.74 0.80 -4.43
N GLN A 23 -10.80 -0.02 -4.39
CA GLN A 23 -10.70 -1.45 -4.67
C GLN A 23 -10.16 -1.70 -6.08
N LYS A 24 -10.67 -0.98 -7.09
CA LYS A 24 -10.17 -1.08 -8.47
C LYS A 24 -8.72 -0.59 -8.58
N LEU A 25 -8.38 0.49 -7.88
CA LEU A 25 -7.03 1.06 -7.86
C LEU A 25 -6.02 0.10 -7.23
N MET A 26 -6.41 -0.76 -6.29
CA MET A 26 -5.53 -1.79 -5.72
C MET A 26 -5.52 -3.08 -6.54
N ASP A 27 -6.66 -3.50 -7.10
CA ASP A 27 -6.78 -4.73 -7.88
C ASP A 27 -5.99 -4.70 -9.19
N ASP A 28 -6.07 -3.58 -9.92
CA ASP A 28 -5.39 -3.41 -11.21
C ASP A 28 -3.85 -3.62 -11.09
N PRO A 29 -3.11 -2.92 -10.20
CA PRO A 29 -1.66 -3.04 -10.11
C PRO A 29 -1.16 -4.27 -9.35
N LEU A 30 -1.98 -4.93 -8.52
CA LEU A 30 -1.54 -6.10 -7.75
C LEU A 30 -1.90 -7.42 -8.46
N ASN A 31 -3.14 -7.52 -8.93
CA ASN A 31 -3.69 -8.78 -9.44
C ASN A 31 -3.63 -8.84 -10.97
N LYS A 32 -4.05 -7.79 -11.67
CA LYS A 32 -4.14 -7.83 -13.15
C LYS A 32 -2.79 -7.81 -13.84
N THR A 33 -1.81 -7.10 -13.27
CA THR A 33 -0.43 -7.07 -13.79
C THR A 33 0.42 -8.24 -13.28
N HIS A 34 -0.13 -9.13 -12.44
CA HIS A 34 0.59 -10.21 -11.78
C HIS A 34 1.85 -9.73 -11.04
N TYR A 35 1.68 -8.75 -10.15
CA TYR A 35 2.79 -8.18 -9.39
C TYR A 35 3.51 -9.25 -8.56
N ASN A 36 4.84 -9.23 -8.60
CA ASN A 36 5.69 -10.17 -7.85
C ASN A 36 6.65 -9.39 -6.95
N ASN A 37 6.46 -9.54 -5.64
CA ASN A 37 7.26 -8.87 -4.61
C ASN A 37 8.67 -9.47 -4.44
N LEU A 38 8.97 -10.60 -5.07
CA LEU A 38 10.30 -11.21 -5.06
C LEU A 38 11.22 -10.65 -6.16
N ILE A 39 10.66 -9.89 -7.11
CA ILE A 39 11.40 -9.26 -8.20
C ILE A 39 11.80 -7.84 -7.78
N HIS A 40 13.10 -7.53 -7.87
CA HIS A 40 13.58 -6.17 -7.67
C HIS A 40 13.10 -5.25 -8.81
N PRO A 41 12.59 -4.04 -8.52
CA PRO A 41 12.06 -3.16 -9.55
C PRO A 41 13.19 -2.47 -10.32
N ALA A 42 13.70 -3.11 -11.38
CA ALA A 42 14.74 -2.59 -12.25
C ALA A 42 14.27 -2.59 -13.72
N SER A 43 14.34 -1.44 -14.38
CA SER A 43 14.07 -1.26 -15.81
C SER A 43 15.21 -1.79 -16.71
N SER A 44 16.40 -2.01 -16.16
CA SER A 44 17.54 -2.63 -16.84
C SER A 44 18.39 -3.46 -15.89
N SER A 45 19.16 -4.41 -16.44
CA SER A 45 19.88 -5.45 -15.68
C SER A 45 20.79 -4.93 -14.55
N SER A 46 21.45 -3.79 -14.77
CA SER A 46 22.43 -3.23 -13.82
C SER A 46 21.94 -1.96 -13.13
N GLN A 47 20.63 -1.71 -13.11
CA GLN A 47 20.08 -0.51 -12.50
C GLN A 47 20.20 -0.54 -10.97
N LEU A 48 20.77 0.51 -10.40
CA LEU A 48 20.77 0.75 -8.95
C LEU A 48 19.47 1.43 -8.55
N ILE A 49 18.87 0.95 -7.45
CA ILE A 49 17.67 1.54 -6.87
C ILE A 49 18.08 2.39 -5.68
N SER A 50 17.78 3.69 -5.76
CA SER A 50 18.02 4.62 -4.64
C SER A 50 16.97 4.39 -3.56
N ILE A 51 17.40 3.85 -2.42
CA ILE A 51 16.58 3.69 -1.22
C ILE A 51 16.99 4.77 -0.23
N LYS A 52 16.06 5.65 0.13
CA LYS A 52 16.25 6.65 1.18
C LYS A 52 15.61 6.12 2.46
N THR A 53 16.36 6.16 3.56
CA THR A 53 15.87 5.75 4.88
C THR A 53 16.00 6.93 5.83
N GLU A 54 15.01 7.09 6.70
CA GLU A 54 15.03 8.03 7.80
C GLU A 54 14.76 7.24 9.08
N LEU A 55 15.51 7.58 10.14
CA LEU A 55 15.36 6.94 11.44
C LEU A 55 14.67 7.93 12.39
N SER A 56 13.58 7.48 13.00
CA SER A 56 12.90 8.20 14.07
C SER A 56 12.97 7.38 15.36
N LEU A 57 13.56 7.96 16.40
CA LEU A 57 13.59 7.36 17.73
C LEU A 57 12.35 7.82 18.51
N ALA A 58 11.44 6.88 18.79
CA ALA A 58 10.24 7.21 19.54
C ALA A 58 10.54 7.51 21.02
N GLN A 59 11.27 6.63 21.70
CA GLN A 59 11.63 6.77 23.12
C GLN A 59 12.94 6.05 23.41
N CYS A 60 13.74 6.61 24.32
CA CYS A 60 14.92 5.96 24.87
C CYS A 60 14.58 5.38 26.24
N ILE A 61 14.77 4.08 26.43
CA ILE A 61 14.66 3.44 27.74
C ILE A 61 16.07 3.29 28.33
N SER A 62 16.26 3.77 29.55
CA SER A 62 17.53 3.67 30.29
C SER A 62 17.28 2.91 31.60
N TRP A 63 18.16 1.96 31.90
CA TRP A 63 18.09 1.05 33.05
C TRP A 63 18.76 1.64 34.28
#